data_AF-A0A7C1I8I7-F1
#
_entry.id   AF-A0A7C1I8I7-F1
#
_cell.length_a   1.000
_cell.length_b   1.000
_cell.length_c   1.000
_cell.angle_alpha   90.00
_cell.angle_beta   90.00
_cell.angle_gamma   90.00
#
_symmetry.space_group_name_H-M   'P 1'
#
loop_
_entity.id
_entity.type
_entity.pdbx_description
1 polymer ?
#
loop_
_entity_poly.entity_id
_entity_poly.type
_entity_poly.pdbx_seq_one_letter_code
_entity_poly.pdbx_strand_id
1 'polypeptide(L)'
;MRIFPSRRANTLAVFLILLVCYGYFMPKWADWGANSRADLVYAVVDQGVLTIDDYHENTGDKAFFEGHYYTDKSIGPSLIAMPFYAVFKALGVLPPVQYLIENGGSLGNFSDTLNPDGQGFRPQAMYEGMALTFMTFFAVSVPSALLGVTLYLLAARFAQKDVYAFLLALIYGLATPAFAYSNVLFQHQHAAFGAFVGFYLLWRVVYEQANVRWLWVV
;
A
#
# COMPACT_ATOMS: atom_id res chain seq x y z
N MET A 1 -15.51 -23.66 -14.54
CA MET A 1 -16.78 -23.29 -13.88
C MET A 1 -17.08 -21.84 -14.26
N ARG A 2 -18.22 -21.54 -14.91
CA ARG A 2 -18.52 -20.16 -15.37
C ARG A 2 -18.81 -19.28 -14.15
N ILE A 3 -18.07 -18.17 -13.97
CA ILE A 3 -18.49 -17.13 -13.03
C ILE A 3 -19.82 -16.56 -13.54
N PHE A 4 -20.89 -16.68 -12.77
CA PHE A 4 -22.16 -16.03 -13.10
C PHE A 4 -21.97 -14.50 -13.13
N PRO A 5 -22.65 -13.75 -14.02
CA PRO A 5 -22.45 -12.31 -14.18
C PRO A 5 -22.53 -11.51 -12.86
N SER A 6 -23.39 -11.94 -11.93
CA SER A 6 -23.53 -11.36 -10.59
C SER A 6 -22.24 -11.41 -9.76
N ARG A 7 -21.45 -12.48 -9.88
CA ARG A 7 -20.20 -12.66 -9.13
C ARG A 7 -19.09 -11.78 -9.68
N ARG A 8 -19.08 -11.49 -10.98
CA ARG A 8 -18.13 -10.53 -11.57
C ARG A 8 -18.39 -9.11 -11.06
N ALA A 9 -19.65 -8.70 -11.02
CA ALA A 9 -20.04 -7.40 -10.47
C ALA A 9 -19.65 -7.27 -8.99
N ASN A 10 -19.89 -8.31 -8.18
CA ASN A 10 -19.52 -8.32 -6.77
C ASN A 10 -18.00 -8.29 -6.56
N THR A 11 -17.22 -9.04 -7.34
CA THR A 11 -15.76 -8.97 -7.30
C THR A 11 -15.25 -7.55 -7.56
N LEU A 12 -15.77 -6.90 -8.60
CA LEU A 12 -15.40 -5.52 -8.93
C LEU A 12 -15.84 -4.56 -7.81
N ALA A 13 -17.04 -4.74 -7.26
CA ALA A 13 -17.54 -3.91 -6.17
C ALA A 13 -16.67 -4.06 -4.90
N VAL A 14 -16.32 -5.28 -4.48
CA VAL A 14 -15.41 -5.51 -3.34
C VAL A 14 -14.07 -4.82 -3.59
N PHE A 15 -13.48 -5.01 -4.78
CA PHE A 15 -12.21 -4.38 -5.13
C PHE A 15 -12.29 -2.86 -5.03
N LEU A 16 -13.28 -2.24 -5.69
CA LEU A 16 -13.40 -0.79 -5.76
C LEU A 16 -13.75 -0.17 -4.40
N ILE A 17 -14.66 -0.78 -3.63
CA ILE A 17 -15.02 -0.28 -2.30
C ILE A 17 -13.78 -0.30 -1.40
N LEU A 18 -13.07 -1.43 -1.33
CA LEU A 18 -11.87 -1.54 -0.50
C LEU A 18 -10.77 -0.61 -0.98
N LEU A 19 -10.51 -0.54 -2.29
CA LEU A 19 -9.46 0.32 -2.85
C LEU A 19 -9.75 1.80 -2.59
N VAL A 20 -11.00 2.24 -2.77
CA VAL A 20 -11.41 3.62 -2.47
C VAL A 20 -11.26 3.92 -0.99
N CYS A 21 -11.71 3.02 -0.10
CA CYS A 21 -11.51 3.20 1.33
C CYS A 21 -10.02 3.27 1.70
N TYR A 22 -9.19 2.34 1.22
CA TYR A 22 -7.77 2.32 1.53
C TYR A 22 -7.01 3.50 0.95
N GLY A 23 -7.38 4.00 -0.23
CA GLY A 23 -6.78 5.18 -0.84
C GLY A 23 -7.26 6.51 -0.25
N TYR A 24 -8.49 6.57 0.28
CA TYR A 24 -9.03 7.77 0.89
C TYR A 24 -8.38 8.08 2.24
N PHE A 25 -8.19 7.06 3.07
CA PHE A 25 -7.52 7.20 4.37
C PHE A 25 -6.01 7.10 4.15
N MET A 26 -5.40 8.20 3.72
CA MET A 26 -3.96 8.29 3.41
C MET A 26 -3.07 7.84 4.59
N PRO A 27 -1.82 7.41 4.30
CA PRO A 27 -0.87 7.06 5.35
C PRO A 27 -0.71 8.20 6.34
N LYS A 28 -0.42 7.88 7.59
CA LYS A 28 -0.02 8.90 8.56
C LYS A 28 1.33 9.48 8.14
N TRP A 29 1.40 10.80 8.03
CA TRP A 29 2.58 11.51 7.49
C TRP A 29 3.76 11.55 8.46
N ALA A 30 3.52 11.34 9.76
CA ALA A 30 4.55 11.27 10.81
C ALA A 30 4.66 9.85 11.40
N ASP A 31 4.66 8.82 10.55
CA ASP A 31 4.85 7.43 10.98
C ASP A 31 6.31 7.01 10.77
N TRP A 32 7.04 6.83 11.87
CA TRP A 32 8.46 6.47 11.83
C TRP A 32 8.71 5.16 11.07
N GLY A 33 7.85 4.16 11.23
CA GLY A 33 8.02 2.87 10.58
C GLY A 33 7.82 2.96 9.05
N ALA A 34 6.90 3.80 8.59
CA ALA A 34 6.64 4.00 7.17
C ALA A 34 7.73 4.86 6.54
N ASN A 35 8.14 5.93 7.23
CA ASN A 35 9.21 6.82 6.81
C ASN A 35 10.54 6.07 6.69
N SER A 36 10.91 5.24 7.69
CA SER A 36 12.11 4.41 7.63
C SER A 36 12.18 3.51 6.37
N ARG A 37 11.03 2.98 5.95
CA ARG A 37 10.95 2.16 4.72
C ARG A 37 11.02 3.02 3.46
N ALA A 38 10.42 4.22 3.49
CA ALA A 38 10.46 5.17 2.39
C ALA A 38 11.88 5.76 2.21
N ASP A 39 12.58 6.05 3.30
CA ASP A 39 13.97 6.55 3.28
C ASP A 39 14.90 5.56 2.59
N LEU A 40 14.73 4.25 2.81
CA LEU A 40 15.46 3.23 2.05
C LEU A 40 15.09 3.25 0.55
N VAL A 41 13.81 3.50 0.21
CA VAL A 41 13.41 3.63 -1.19
C VAL A 41 14.08 4.84 -1.84
N TYR A 42 14.10 5.98 -1.16
CA TYR A 42 14.74 7.21 -1.65
C TYR A 42 16.24 7.00 -1.85
N ALA A 43 16.95 6.49 -0.84
CA ALA A 43 18.38 6.20 -0.91
C ALA A 43 18.73 5.28 -2.10
N VAL A 44 17.98 4.19 -2.30
CA VAL A 44 18.26 3.27 -3.40
C VAL A 44 17.94 3.87 -4.76
N VAL A 45 16.78 4.52 -4.90
CA VAL A 45 16.33 5.02 -6.22
C VAL A 45 17.06 6.30 -6.62
N ASP A 46 17.39 7.16 -5.67
CA ASP A 46 18.06 8.44 -5.94
C ASP A 46 19.58 8.31 -6.01
N GLN A 47 20.17 7.42 -5.21
CA GLN A 47 21.62 7.37 -5.00
C GLN A 47 22.25 5.99 -5.24
N GLY A 48 21.44 4.93 -5.33
CA GLY A 48 21.94 3.56 -5.51
C GLY A 48 22.60 2.98 -4.26
N VAL A 49 22.29 3.49 -3.07
CA VAL A 49 22.87 3.05 -1.79
C VAL A 49 21.80 2.47 -0.85
N LEU A 50 22.23 1.65 0.12
CA LEU A 50 21.34 1.08 1.14
C LEU A 50 21.39 1.83 2.48
N THR A 51 22.32 2.78 2.62
CA THR A 51 22.37 3.68 3.77
C THR A 51 21.35 4.79 3.57
N ILE A 52 20.68 5.22 4.63
CA ILE A 52 19.66 6.28 4.58
C ILE A 52 20.20 7.61 5.10
N ASP A 53 21.52 7.84 5.00
CA ASP A 53 22.22 8.94 5.66
C ASP A 53 21.62 10.32 5.33
N ASP A 54 21.21 10.56 4.10
CA ASP A 54 20.62 11.84 3.68
C ASP A 54 19.14 12.02 4.06
N TYR A 55 18.47 10.93 4.48
CA TYR A 55 17.03 10.89 4.74
C TYR A 55 16.68 10.53 6.20
N HIS A 56 17.66 10.10 6.99
CA HIS A 56 17.45 9.45 8.28
C HIS A 56 16.72 10.31 9.33
N GLU A 57 16.69 11.64 9.18
CA GLU A 57 15.96 12.55 10.08
C GLU A 57 14.44 12.48 9.90
N ASN A 58 13.94 11.83 8.85
CA ASN A 58 12.52 11.58 8.64
C ASN A 58 11.94 10.55 9.62
N THR A 59 12.80 9.83 10.37
CA THR A 59 12.39 8.75 11.24
C THR A 59 13.25 8.60 12.50
N GLY A 60 12.60 8.22 13.61
CA GLY A 60 13.28 7.66 14.78
C GLY A 60 13.56 6.16 14.68
N ASP A 61 12.89 5.47 13.76
CA ASP A 61 13.00 4.03 13.53
C ASP A 61 14.16 3.74 12.56
N LYS A 62 15.40 3.79 13.09
CA LYS A 62 16.63 3.59 12.31
C LYS A 62 17.68 2.82 13.09
N ALA A 63 18.52 2.09 12.38
CA ALA A 63 19.71 1.45 12.93
C ALA A 63 20.96 2.27 12.58
N PHE A 64 21.93 2.34 13.48
CA PHE A 64 23.23 2.97 13.23
C PHE A 64 24.34 1.92 13.32
N PHE A 65 25.11 1.77 12.24
CA PHE A 65 26.17 0.78 12.14
C PHE A 65 27.31 1.31 11.27
N GLU A 66 28.55 1.20 11.76
CA GLU A 66 29.78 1.63 11.06
C GLU A 66 29.74 3.07 10.50
N GLY A 67 29.13 4.02 11.23
CA GLY A 67 29.07 5.42 10.79
C GLY A 67 27.89 5.76 9.89
N HIS A 68 27.04 4.78 9.55
CA HIS A 68 25.92 4.93 8.63
C HIS A 68 24.59 4.59 9.28
N TYR A 69 23.52 5.23 8.80
CA TYR A 69 22.15 4.94 9.17
C TYR A 69 21.51 3.97 8.18
N TYR A 70 20.67 3.07 8.68
CA TYR A 70 19.94 2.09 7.90
C TYR A 70 18.49 2.04 8.36
N THR A 71 17.60 1.61 7.48
CA THR A 71 16.28 1.16 7.93
C THR A 71 16.45 -0.07 8.85
N ASP A 72 15.77 -0.07 9.99
CA ASP A 72 15.68 -1.23 10.89
C ASP A 72 14.53 -2.17 10.51
N LYS A 73 13.85 -1.88 9.39
CA LYS A 73 12.66 -2.60 8.94
C LYS A 73 13.02 -3.66 7.90
N SER A 74 12.07 -4.57 7.65
CA SER A 74 12.24 -5.53 6.56
C SER A 74 12.29 -4.82 5.20
N ILE A 75 13.14 -5.36 4.32
CA ILE A 75 13.40 -4.81 2.99
C ILE A 75 12.22 -4.98 2.01
N GLY A 76 11.32 -5.94 2.27
CA GLY A 76 10.25 -6.33 1.35
C GLY A 76 9.35 -5.18 0.90
N PRO A 77 8.70 -4.44 1.81
CA PRO A 77 7.87 -3.29 1.45
C PRO A 77 8.61 -2.22 0.64
N SER A 78 9.87 -1.91 1.02
CA SER A 78 10.69 -0.94 0.30
C SER A 78 10.98 -1.41 -1.13
N LEU A 79 11.38 -2.66 -1.34
CA LEU A 79 11.63 -3.19 -2.70
C LEU A 79 10.40 -3.12 -3.60
N ILE A 80 9.22 -3.46 -3.07
CA ILE A 80 7.96 -3.39 -3.82
C ILE A 80 7.62 -1.92 -4.18
N ALA A 81 7.96 -0.97 -3.30
CA ALA A 81 7.66 0.45 -3.47
C ALA A 81 8.59 1.17 -4.46
N MET A 82 9.83 0.70 -4.65
CA MET A 82 10.84 1.31 -5.55
C MET A 82 10.33 1.67 -6.96
N PRO A 83 9.70 0.76 -7.74
CA PRO A 83 9.21 1.11 -9.08
C PRO A 83 8.13 2.20 -9.03
N PHE A 84 7.30 2.22 -7.99
CA PHE A 84 6.27 3.25 -7.83
C PHE A 84 6.87 4.60 -7.45
N TYR A 85 7.94 4.62 -6.65
CA TYR A 85 8.67 5.86 -6.38
C TYR A 85 9.36 6.41 -7.64
N ALA A 86 9.98 5.55 -8.45
CA ALA A 86 10.58 5.97 -9.71
C ALA A 86 9.53 6.61 -10.66
N VAL A 87 8.33 6.01 -10.73
CA VAL A 87 7.19 6.61 -11.46
C VAL A 87 6.76 7.93 -10.83
N PHE A 88 6.61 8.01 -9.50
CA PHE A 88 6.26 9.24 -8.81
C PHE A 88 7.28 10.35 -9.10
N LYS A 89 8.58 10.05 -9.07
CA LYS A 89 9.64 11.00 -9.40
C LYS A 89 9.52 11.53 -10.83
N ALA A 90 9.21 10.67 -11.79
CA ALA A 90 8.96 11.07 -13.17
C ALA A 90 7.68 11.93 -13.33
N LEU A 91 6.67 11.73 -12.48
CA LEU A 91 5.46 12.58 -12.44
C LEU A 91 5.69 13.87 -11.66
N GLY A 92 6.58 13.86 -10.66
CA GLY A 92 6.89 14.97 -9.76
C GLY A 92 7.51 16.18 -10.44
N VAL A 93 8.11 15.98 -11.62
CA VAL A 93 8.65 17.06 -12.45
C VAL A 93 7.60 17.76 -13.32
N LEU A 94 6.37 17.25 -13.36
CA LEU A 94 5.30 17.87 -14.14
C LEU A 94 4.84 19.17 -13.46
N PRO A 95 4.61 20.28 -14.21
CA PRO A 95 4.25 21.56 -13.62
C PRO A 95 3.03 21.53 -12.67
N PRO A 96 1.95 20.78 -12.95
CA PRO A 96 0.84 20.68 -12.00
C PRO A 96 1.22 20.05 -10.67
N VAL A 97 2.16 19.09 -10.67
CA VAL A 97 2.61 18.40 -9.46
C VAL A 97 3.59 19.27 -8.69
N GLN A 98 4.52 19.95 -9.37
CA GLN A 98 5.42 20.93 -8.76
C GLN A 98 4.64 22.06 -8.08
N TYR A 99 3.60 22.57 -8.75
CA TYR A 99 2.73 23.59 -8.17
C TYR A 99 2.10 23.12 -6.85
N LEU A 100 1.63 21.86 -6.76
CA LEU A 100 1.09 21.30 -5.52
C LEU A 100 2.16 21.13 -4.44
N ILE A 101 3.38 20.75 -4.80
CA ILE A 101 4.50 20.62 -3.86
C ILE A 101 4.90 21.98 -3.28
N GLU A 102 4.91 23.02 -4.10
CA GLU A 102 5.32 24.37 -3.71
C GLU A 102 4.21 25.13 -2.97
N ASN A 103 2.95 24.92 -3.35
CA ASN A 103 1.81 25.70 -2.86
C ASN A 103 0.86 24.88 -1.97
N GLY A 104 1.21 23.64 -1.66
CA GLY A 104 0.39 22.70 -0.88
C GLY A 104 -0.03 23.26 0.48
N GLY A 105 0.77 24.12 1.08
CA GLY A 105 0.47 24.78 2.35
C GLY A 105 -0.73 25.72 2.32
N SER A 106 -1.16 26.18 1.13
CA SER A 106 -2.37 26.99 0.95
C SER A 106 -3.65 26.16 0.74
N LEU A 107 -3.50 24.84 0.59
CA LEU A 107 -4.62 23.92 0.33
C LEU A 107 -5.16 23.38 1.66
N GLY A 108 -6.20 24.03 2.19
CA GLY A 108 -6.91 23.56 3.38
C GLY A 108 -6.00 23.44 4.61
N ASN A 109 -6.12 22.34 5.36
CA ASN A 109 -5.40 22.13 6.63
C ASN A 109 -4.08 21.35 6.46
N PHE A 110 -3.50 21.30 5.25
CA PHE A 110 -2.24 20.59 5.02
C PHE A 110 -1.06 21.21 5.77
N SER A 111 -1.09 22.52 6.00
CA SER A 111 -0.10 23.23 6.81
C SER A 111 0.04 22.62 8.21
N ASP A 112 -1.08 22.25 8.83
CA ASP A 112 -1.09 21.73 10.21
C ASP A 112 -0.66 20.26 10.26
N THR A 113 -0.93 19.51 9.18
CA THR A 113 -0.59 18.08 9.09
C THR A 113 0.89 17.85 8.76
N LEU A 114 1.50 18.75 7.97
CA LEU A 114 2.93 18.71 7.61
C LEU A 114 3.84 19.38 8.64
N ASN A 115 3.24 19.91 9.69
CA ASN A 115 3.94 20.72 10.69
C ASN A 115 3.77 20.17 12.12
N PRO A 116 4.11 18.90 12.38
CA PRO A 116 4.00 18.34 13.73
C PRO A 116 4.86 19.08 14.76
N ASP A 117 5.94 19.74 14.34
CA ASP A 117 6.91 20.42 15.20
C ASP A 117 6.82 21.97 15.17
N GLY A 118 5.82 22.55 14.49
CA GLY A 118 5.63 24.00 14.45
C GLY A 118 6.59 24.80 13.54
N GLN A 119 7.43 24.15 12.73
CA GLN A 119 8.35 24.75 11.76
C GLN A 119 7.70 25.36 10.49
N GLY A 120 6.41 25.15 10.29
CA GLY A 120 5.65 25.65 9.12
C GLY A 120 5.63 24.67 7.94
N PHE A 121 5.00 25.08 6.83
CA PHE A 121 4.93 24.28 5.61
C PHE A 121 6.31 24.16 4.95
N ARG A 122 6.71 22.94 4.60
CA ARG A 122 7.98 22.64 3.90
C ARG A 122 7.67 21.91 2.59
N PRO A 123 8.08 22.43 1.42
CA PRO A 123 7.87 21.76 0.14
C PRO A 123 8.46 20.34 0.10
N GLN A 124 9.60 20.13 0.75
CA GLN A 124 10.23 18.81 0.86
C GLN A 124 9.32 17.80 1.61
N ALA A 125 8.74 18.21 2.74
CA ALA A 125 7.81 17.36 3.49
C ALA A 125 6.53 17.07 2.69
N MET A 126 6.07 18.02 1.87
CA MET A 126 4.95 17.81 0.95
C MET A 126 5.32 16.78 -0.13
N TYR A 127 6.50 16.90 -0.73
CA TYR A 127 7.02 15.93 -1.69
C TYR A 127 7.08 14.53 -1.08
N GLU A 128 7.66 14.38 0.11
CA GLU A 128 7.79 13.11 0.82
C GLU A 128 6.43 12.52 1.20
N GLY A 129 5.49 13.33 1.68
CA GLY A 129 4.13 12.90 1.99
C GLY A 129 3.36 12.42 0.76
N MET A 130 3.50 13.14 -0.37
CA MET A 130 2.92 12.74 -1.66
C MET A 130 3.56 11.45 -2.19
N ALA A 131 4.89 11.34 -2.12
CA ALA A 131 5.64 10.15 -2.53
C ALA A 131 5.22 8.94 -1.70
N LEU A 132 5.18 9.07 -0.37
CA LEU A 132 4.75 8.02 0.55
C LEU A 132 3.31 7.59 0.27
N THR A 133 2.41 8.54 0.01
CA THR A 133 1.02 8.25 -0.34
C THR A 133 0.93 7.47 -1.66
N PHE A 134 1.65 7.92 -2.69
CA PHE A 134 1.68 7.25 -4.00
C PHE A 134 2.24 5.83 -3.89
N MET A 135 3.40 5.68 -3.25
CA MET A 135 4.02 4.38 -3.00
C MET A 135 3.06 3.46 -2.24
N THR A 136 2.48 3.93 -1.13
CA THR A 136 1.62 3.10 -0.29
C THR A 136 0.36 2.66 -1.03
N PHE A 137 -0.25 3.54 -1.82
CA PHE A 137 -1.44 3.21 -2.60
C PHE A 137 -1.19 2.02 -3.53
N PHE A 138 -0.13 2.09 -4.35
CA PHE A 138 0.16 1.04 -5.32
C PHE A 138 0.82 -0.19 -4.70
N ALA A 139 1.76 0.01 -3.77
CA ALA A 139 2.51 -1.08 -3.16
C ALA A 139 1.71 -1.84 -2.10
N VAL A 140 0.75 -1.20 -1.41
CA VAL A 140 0.00 -1.80 -0.28
C VAL A 140 -1.49 -1.84 -0.53
N SER A 141 -2.13 -0.70 -0.83
CA SER A 141 -3.60 -0.65 -0.89
C SER A 141 -4.18 -1.50 -2.03
N VAL A 142 -3.54 -1.50 -3.20
CA VAL A 142 -3.92 -2.36 -4.34
C VAL A 142 -3.84 -3.86 -4.00
N PRO A 143 -2.70 -4.42 -3.53
CA PRO A 143 -2.65 -5.83 -3.15
C PRO A 143 -3.60 -6.15 -1.98
N SER A 144 -3.80 -5.26 -1.01
CA SER A 144 -4.81 -5.44 0.04
C SER A 144 -6.24 -5.57 -0.52
N ALA A 145 -6.62 -4.73 -1.48
CA ALA A 145 -7.94 -4.82 -2.11
C ALA A 145 -8.09 -6.15 -2.91
N LEU A 146 -7.02 -6.61 -3.57
CA LEU A 146 -6.99 -7.92 -4.24
C LEU A 146 -7.07 -9.08 -3.25
N LEU A 147 -6.52 -8.96 -2.04
CA LEU A 147 -6.72 -9.92 -0.96
C LEU A 147 -8.20 -10.00 -0.57
N GLY A 148 -8.87 -8.87 -0.42
CA GLY A 148 -10.32 -8.82 -0.17
C GLY A 148 -11.15 -9.50 -1.28
N VAL A 149 -10.78 -9.29 -2.55
CA VAL A 149 -11.37 -10.02 -3.69
C VAL A 149 -11.17 -11.52 -3.55
N THR A 150 -9.95 -11.95 -3.20
CA THR A 150 -9.61 -13.38 -3.09
C THR A 150 -10.37 -14.05 -1.94
N LEU A 151 -10.53 -13.34 -0.82
CA LEU A 151 -11.38 -13.74 0.30
C LEU A 151 -12.84 -13.89 -0.12
N TYR A 152 -13.40 -12.90 -0.82
CA TYR A 152 -14.74 -12.98 -1.38
C TYR A 152 -14.91 -14.21 -2.27
N LEU A 153 -13.97 -14.41 -3.21
CA LEU A 153 -14.03 -15.51 -4.15
C LEU A 153 -14.02 -16.84 -3.42
N LEU A 154 -13.11 -17.06 -2.47
CA LEU A 154 -13.08 -18.31 -1.69
C LEU A 154 -14.36 -18.48 -0.85
N ALA A 155 -14.78 -17.46 -0.10
CA ALA A 155 -15.96 -17.53 0.76
C ALA A 155 -17.25 -17.84 -0.04
N ALA A 156 -17.38 -17.34 -1.27
CA ALA A 156 -18.51 -17.61 -2.15
C ALA A 156 -18.63 -19.08 -2.60
N ARG A 157 -17.64 -19.93 -2.32
CA ARG A 157 -17.73 -21.39 -2.52
C ARG A 157 -18.44 -22.09 -1.36
N PHE A 158 -18.44 -21.50 -0.17
CA PHE A 158 -19.01 -22.09 1.04
C PHE A 158 -20.30 -21.40 1.47
N ALA A 159 -20.47 -20.12 1.12
CA ALA A 159 -21.64 -19.35 1.50
C ALA A 159 -22.91 -19.82 0.78
N GLN A 160 -24.02 -19.90 1.52
CA GLN A 160 -25.35 -20.17 0.94
C GLN A 160 -25.82 -19.05 0.00
N LYS A 161 -25.39 -17.81 0.27
CA LYS A 161 -25.70 -16.61 -0.53
C LYS A 161 -24.43 -15.81 -0.75
N ASP A 162 -24.22 -15.32 -1.97
CA ASP A 162 -23.05 -14.52 -2.33
C ASP A 162 -22.91 -13.24 -1.47
N VAL A 163 -24.03 -12.69 -0.96
CA VAL A 163 -24.02 -11.53 -0.05
C VAL A 163 -23.27 -11.80 1.26
N TYR A 164 -23.29 -13.03 1.78
CA TYR A 164 -22.56 -13.36 3.02
C TYR A 164 -21.06 -13.36 2.78
N ALA A 165 -20.61 -13.89 1.63
CA ALA A 165 -19.21 -13.81 1.22
C ALA A 165 -18.77 -12.35 0.97
N PHE A 166 -19.65 -11.55 0.35
CA PHE A 166 -19.40 -10.13 0.10
C PHE A 166 -19.21 -9.35 1.42
N LEU A 167 -20.16 -9.51 2.35
CA LEU A 167 -20.07 -8.88 3.68
C LEU A 167 -18.85 -9.37 4.46
N LEU A 168 -18.50 -10.65 4.38
CA LEU A 168 -17.30 -11.19 5.02
C LEU A 168 -16.03 -10.50 4.52
N ALA A 169 -15.89 -10.32 3.21
CA ALA A 169 -14.73 -9.63 2.63
C ALA A 169 -14.65 -8.16 3.09
N LEU A 170 -15.80 -7.46 3.16
CA LEU A 170 -15.85 -6.08 3.65
C LEU A 170 -15.59 -5.99 5.16
N ILE A 171 -16.15 -6.89 5.97
CA ILE A 171 -15.91 -6.94 7.42
C ILE A 171 -14.42 -7.19 7.69
N TYR A 172 -13.81 -8.16 6.99
CA TYR A 172 -12.37 -8.35 7.07
C TYR A 172 -11.63 -7.05 6.71
N GLY A 173 -11.94 -6.47 5.55
CA GLY A 173 -11.18 -5.36 5.00
C GLY A 173 -11.36 -4.03 5.74
N LEU A 174 -12.52 -3.78 6.37
CA LEU A 174 -12.89 -2.49 6.95
C LEU A 174 -13.09 -2.52 8.47
N ALA A 175 -13.40 -3.69 9.04
CA ALA A 175 -13.71 -3.84 10.47
C ALA A 175 -12.67 -4.68 11.22
N THR A 176 -11.45 -4.81 10.69
CA THR A 176 -10.31 -5.45 11.36
C THR A 176 -9.04 -4.61 11.18
N PRO A 177 -7.92 -4.94 11.85
CA PRO A 177 -6.64 -4.28 11.62
C PRO A 177 -6.15 -4.34 10.16
N ALA A 178 -6.73 -5.19 9.30
CA ALA A 178 -6.44 -5.17 7.87
C ALA A 178 -6.67 -3.79 7.26
N PHE A 179 -7.68 -3.05 7.73
CA PHE A 179 -7.93 -1.67 7.30
C PHE A 179 -6.73 -0.76 7.57
N ALA A 180 -6.28 -0.71 8.83
CA ALA A 180 -5.17 0.14 9.25
C ALA A 180 -3.86 -0.21 8.52
N TYR A 181 -3.59 -1.50 8.28
CA TYR A 181 -2.38 -1.92 7.57
C TYR A 181 -2.48 -1.84 6.05
N SER A 182 -3.65 -1.55 5.48
CA SER A 182 -3.83 -1.41 4.02
C SER A 182 -3.53 -0.01 3.50
N ASN A 183 -3.27 0.95 4.39
CA ASN A 183 -2.96 2.33 4.05
C ASN A 183 -1.64 2.83 4.67
N VAL A 184 -0.78 1.92 5.15
CA VAL A 184 0.55 2.25 5.66
C VAL A 184 1.57 1.35 4.97
N LEU A 185 2.77 1.89 4.65
CA LEU A 185 3.84 1.17 3.96
C LEU A 185 4.50 0.08 4.85
N PHE A 186 3.73 -0.88 5.35
CA PHE A 186 4.18 -1.96 6.24
C PHE A 186 4.05 -3.33 5.56
N GLN A 187 4.76 -4.32 6.12
CA GLN A 187 4.80 -5.69 5.58
C GLN A 187 3.54 -6.54 5.84
N HIS A 188 2.63 -6.11 6.72
CA HIS A 188 1.56 -6.99 7.22
C HIS A 188 0.61 -7.42 6.11
N GLN A 189 0.15 -6.49 5.26
CA GLN A 189 -0.75 -6.81 4.17
C GLN A 189 -0.04 -7.55 3.02
N HIS A 190 1.25 -7.31 2.79
CA HIS A 190 2.04 -8.11 1.85
C HIS A 190 2.11 -9.58 2.30
N ALA A 191 2.37 -9.82 3.58
CA ALA A 191 2.42 -11.17 4.14
C ALA A 191 1.04 -11.85 4.05
N ALA A 192 -0.03 -11.14 4.43
CA ALA A 192 -1.39 -11.66 4.34
C ALA A 192 -1.79 -11.97 2.88
N PHE A 193 -1.49 -11.06 1.95
CA PHE A 193 -1.72 -11.24 0.52
C PHE A 193 -0.98 -12.47 -0.02
N GLY A 194 0.34 -12.54 0.19
CA GLY A 194 1.15 -13.64 -0.31
C GLY A 194 0.71 -15.01 0.25
N ALA A 195 0.50 -15.09 1.57
CA ALA A 195 0.08 -16.32 2.23
C ALA A 195 -1.32 -16.76 1.78
N PHE A 196 -2.30 -15.86 1.79
CA PHE A 196 -3.69 -16.22 1.52
C PHE A 196 -3.95 -16.43 0.03
N VAL A 197 -3.38 -15.61 -0.86
CA VAL A 197 -3.50 -15.83 -2.30
C VAL A 197 -2.78 -17.12 -2.69
N GLY A 198 -1.58 -17.38 -2.16
CA GLY A 198 -0.89 -18.66 -2.36
C GLY A 198 -1.74 -19.86 -1.93
N PHE A 199 -2.33 -19.79 -0.73
CA PHE A 199 -3.28 -20.79 -0.25
C PHE A 199 -4.50 -20.94 -1.18
N TYR A 200 -5.11 -19.85 -1.60
CA TYR A 200 -6.28 -19.86 -2.49
C TYR A 200 -5.97 -20.53 -3.83
N LEU A 201 -4.84 -20.20 -4.45
CA LEU A 201 -4.44 -20.82 -5.72
C LEU A 201 -4.18 -22.31 -5.56
N LEU A 202 -3.49 -22.72 -4.48
CA LEU A 202 -3.29 -24.13 -4.17
C LEU A 202 -4.61 -24.85 -3.95
N TRP A 203 -5.53 -24.25 -3.19
CA TRP A 203 -6.88 -24.77 -2.95
C TRP A 203 -7.62 -24.99 -4.26
N ARG A 204 -7.52 -24.07 -5.22
CA ARG A 204 -8.12 -24.23 -6.56
C ARG A 204 -7.52 -25.38 -7.36
N VAL A 205 -6.20 -25.57 -7.29
CA VAL A 205 -5.56 -26.73 -7.95
C VAL A 205 -6.09 -28.03 -7.37
N VAL A 206 -6.12 -28.13 -6.05
CA VAL A 206 -6.46 -29.37 -5.33
C VAL A 206 -7.95 -29.69 -5.42
N TYR A 207 -8.83 -28.71 -5.21
CA TYR A 207 -10.28 -28.93 -5.06
C TYR A 207 -11.10 -28.53 -6.29
N GLU A 208 -10.68 -27.52 -7.06
CA GLU A 208 -11.39 -27.10 -8.29
C GLU A 208 -10.77 -27.70 -9.56
N GLN A 209 -9.68 -28.49 -9.44
CA GLN A 209 -8.91 -29.02 -10.57
C GLN A 209 -8.47 -27.92 -11.55
N ALA A 210 -8.16 -26.72 -11.02
CA ALA A 210 -7.74 -25.59 -11.83
C ALA A 210 -6.41 -25.89 -12.54
N ASN A 211 -6.33 -25.52 -13.82
CA ASN A 211 -5.11 -25.69 -14.59
C ASN A 211 -4.01 -24.74 -14.08
N VAL A 212 -2.85 -25.30 -13.73
CA VAL A 212 -1.69 -24.55 -13.22
C VAL A 212 -1.23 -23.44 -14.18
N ARG A 213 -1.44 -23.62 -15.49
CA ARG A 213 -1.08 -22.64 -16.53
C ARG A 213 -2.02 -21.44 -16.58
N TRP A 214 -3.22 -21.53 -16.01
CA TRP A 214 -4.27 -20.50 -16.08
C TRP A 214 -4.87 -20.19 -14.71
N LEU A 215 -4.08 -20.32 -13.65
CA LEU A 215 -4.54 -20.15 -12.27
C LEU A 215 -5.14 -18.77 -11.99
N TRP A 216 -4.69 -17.75 -12.70
CA TRP A 216 -5.14 -16.37 -12.51
C TRP A 216 -6.36 -16.00 -13.35
N VAL A 217 -6.70 -16.82 -14.36
CA VAL A 217 -7.84 -16.59 -15.23
C VAL A 217 -9.06 -17.25 -14.60
N VAL A 218 -9.97 -16.42 -14.07
CA VAL A 218 -11.29 -16.82 -13.58
C VAL A 218 -12.37 -16.31 -14.52
#